data_AF-A0A920R1B3-F1
#
_entry.id   AF-A0A920R1B3-F1
#
_cell.length_a   1.000
_cell.length_b   1.000
_cell.length_c   1.000
_cell.angle_alpha   90.00
_cell.angle_beta   90.00
_cell.angle_gamma   90.00
#
_symmetry.space_group_name_H-M   'P 1'
#
loop_
_entity.id
_entity.type
_entity.pdbx_description
1 polymer ?
#
loop_
_entity_poly.entity_id
_entity_poly.type
_entity_poly.pdbx_seq_one_letter_code
_entity_poly.pdbx_strand_id
1 'polypeptide(L)' 'MKITDIKSHLVMPIPGLAWLFVEVETDEGITGLGECTDYAVNGHLVRALRP' A
#
# COMPACT_ATOMS: atom_id res chain seq x y z
N MET A 1 -3.92 -21.75 -6.08
CA MET A 1 -3.56 -20.35 -5.80
C MET A 1 -4.82 -19.52 -5.58
N LYS A 2 -5.09 -19.17 -4.33
CA LYS A 2 -6.14 -18.23 -3.89
C LYS A 2 -5.53 -17.20 -2.95
N ILE A 3 -6.02 -15.96 -3.00
CA ILE A 3 -5.65 -14.91 -2.04
C ILE A 3 -6.34 -15.20 -0.70
N THR A 4 -5.57 -15.21 0.38
CA THR A 4 -6.04 -15.43 1.75
C THR A 4 -6.06 -14.14 2.57
N ASP A 5 -5.16 -13.21 2.28
CA ASP A 5 -5.08 -11.93 2.97
C ASP A 5 -4.57 -10.81 2.07
N ILE A 6 -4.98 -9.58 2.36
CA ILE A 6 -4.55 -8.35 1.69
C ILE A 6 -4.29 -7.29 2.75
N LYS A 7 -3.06 -6.79 2.81
CA LYS A 7 -2.66 -5.72 3.73
C LYS A 7 -2.23 -4.49 2.95
N SER A 8 -2.72 -3.32 3.38
CA SER A 8 -2.28 -2.03 2.87
C SER A 8 -1.26 -1.42 3.82
N HIS A 9 -0.10 -1.04 3.29
CA HIS A 9 0.96 -0.36 4.04
C HIS A 9 1.10 1.05 3.52
N LEU A 10 0.70 2.04 4.32
CA LEU A 10 0.91 3.45 4.02
C LEU A 10 2.15 3.93 4.78
N VAL A 11 3.18 4.32 4.05
CA VAL A 11 4.46 4.78 4.61
C VAL A 11 4.79 6.18 4.11
N MET A 12 5.67 6.91 4.79
CA MET A 12 6.12 8.24 4.37
C MET A 12 7.64 8.34 4.54
N PRO A 13 8.43 7.73 3.63
CA PRO A 13 9.90 7.79 3.71
C PRO A 13 10.43 9.20 3.47
N ILE A 14 9.69 10.03 2.73
CA ILE A 14 9.99 11.45 2.49
C ILE A 14 8.83 12.28 3.05
N PRO A 15 9.08 13.28 3.92
CA PRO A 15 8.03 14.12 4.49
C PRO A 15 7.12 14.73 3.40
N GLY A 16 5.81 14.53 3.54
CA GLY A 16 4.80 15.00 2.59
C GLY A 16 4.61 14.14 1.34
N LEU A 17 5.39 13.07 1.16
CA LEU A 17 5.32 12.13 0.04
C LEU A 17 5.04 10.72 0.56
N ALA A 18 3.75 10.45 0.83
CA ALA A 18 3.31 9.14 1.28
C ALA A 18 3.28 8.14 0.13
N TRP A 19 3.71 6.90 0.39
CA TRP A 19 3.69 5.78 -0.54
C TRP A 19 2.75 4.70 -0.03
N LEU A 20 1.98 4.11 -0.94
CA LEU A 20 1.05 3.02 -0.68
C LEU A 20 1.59 1.72 -1.27
N PHE A 21 1.72 0.71 -0.43
CA PHE A 21 2.02 -0.65 -0.85
C PHE A 21 0.86 -1.58 -0.49
N VAL A 22 0.68 -2.61 -1.31
CA VAL A 22 -0.24 -3.71 -1.04
C VAL A 22 0.55 -5.00 -0.96
N GLU A 23 0.41 -5.69 0.16
CA GLU A 23 0.93 -7.04 0.37
C GLU A 23 -0.21 -8.04 0.21
N VAL A 24 0.04 -9.10 -0.53
CA VAL A 24 -0.92 -10.18 -0.79
C VAL A 24 -0.33 -11.49 -0.31
N GLU A 25 -1.11 -12.25 0.44
CA GLU A 25 -0.79 -13.61 0.88
C GLU A 25 -1.71 -14.62 0.17
N THR A 26 -1.18 -15.81 -0.15
CA THR A 26 -1.95 -16.90 -0.75
C THR A 26 -2.07 -18.12 0.15
N ASP A 27 -3.03 -18.99 -0.19
CA ASP A 27 -3.22 -20.32 0.45
C ASP A 27 -2.05 -21.29 0.24
N GLU A 28 -1.12 -20.95 -0.64
CA GLU A 28 0.12 -21.71 -0.89
C GLU A 28 1.31 -21.19 -0.06
N GLY A 29 1.11 -20.17 0.78
CA GLY A 29 2.15 -19.55 1.60
C GLY A 29 3.07 -18.59 0.82
N ILE A 30 2.65 -18.15 -0.38
CA ILE A 30 3.38 -17.18 -1.20
C ILE A 30 2.94 -15.77 -0.80
N THR A 31 3.90 -14.88 -0.60
CA THR A 31 3.67 -13.46 -0.37
C THR A 31 4.24 -12.61 -1.51
N GLY A 32 3.56 -11.53 -1.84
CA GLY A 32 4.01 -10.55 -2.83
C GLY A 32 3.70 -9.13 -2.38
N LEU A 33 4.60 -8.19 -2.69
CA LEU A 33 4.45 -6.78 -2.37
C LEU A 33 4.44 -5.96 -3.67
N GLY A 34 3.42 -5.12 -3.84
CA GLY A 34 3.27 -4.19 -4.95
C GLY A 34 3.16 -2.75 -4.48
N GLU A 35 3.83 -1.84 -5.19
CA GLU A 35 3.71 -0.40 -5.01
C GLU A 35 2.56 0.12 -5.88
N CYS A 36 1.67 0.94 -5.32
CA CYS A 36 0.47 1.43 -6.03
C CYS A 36 0.12 2.89 -5.69
N THR A 37 1.15 3.71 -5.43
CA THR A 37 0.99 5.13 -5.20
C THR A 37 0.59 5.83 -6.49
N ASP A 38 -0.59 6.42 -6.48
CA ASP A 38 -1.01 7.38 -7.48
C ASP A 38 -1.40 8.67 -6.74
N TYR A 39 -0.55 9.68 -6.83
CA TYR A 39 -0.79 10.96 -6.16
C TYR A 39 -1.98 11.74 -6.73
N ALA A 40 -2.39 11.46 -7.97
CA ALA A 40 -3.52 12.11 -8.61
C ALA A 40 -4.84 11.44 -8.20
N VAL A 41 -4.87 10.10 -8.17
CA VAL A 41 -6.09 9.32 -7.90
C VAL A 41 -6.28 9.02 -6.41
N ASN A 42 -5.19 8.71 -5.68
CA ASN A 42 -5.21 8.32 -4.26
C ASN A 42 -4.86 9.50 -3.33
N GLY A 43 -5.09 10.74 -3.77
CA GLY A 43 -4.74 11.94 -3.02
C GLY A 43 -5.36 12.01 -1.62
N HIS A 44 -6.45 11.30 -1.34
CA HIS A 44 -7.06 11.20 -0.02
C HIS A 44 -6.26 10.34 0.97
N LEU A 45 -5.61 9.26 0.50
CA LEU A 45 -4.72 8.42 1.32
C LEU A 45 -3.41 9.13 1.61
N VAL A 46 -2.91 9.93 0.66
CA VAL A 46 -1.68 10.71 0.82
C VAL A 46 -1.89 11.96 1.69
N ARG A 47 -3.03 12.65 1.55
CA ARG A 47 -3.32 13.91 2.27
C ARG A 47 -3.76 13.72 3.72
N ALA A 48 -4.19 12.53 4.12
CA ALA A 48 -4.59 12.22 5.49
C ALA A 48 -3.40 12.25 6.48
N LEU A 49 -2.17 12.26 5.98
CA LEU A 49 -0.95 12.31 6.79
C LEU A 49 -0.40 13.73 6.99
N ARG A 50 -1.22 14.78 6.76
CA ARG A 50 -0.84 16.13 7.18
C ARG A 50 -0.98 16.27 8.70
N PRO A 51 0.03 16.79 9.42
CA PRO A 51 -0.11 17.13 10.83
C PRO A 51 -1.14 18.24 11.06
#